data_AF-A0A7C2L062-F1
#
_entry.id   AF-A0A7C2L062-F1
#
_cell.length_a   1.000
_cell.length_b   1.000
_cell.length_c   1.000
_cell.angle_alpha   90.00
_cell.angle_beta   90.00
_cell.angle_gamma   90.00
#
_symmetry.space_group_name_H-M   'P 1'
#
loop_
_entity.id
_entity.type
_entity.pdbx_description
1 polymer ?
#
loop_
_entity_poly.entity_id
_entity_poly.type
_entity_poly.pdbx_seq_one_letter_code
_entity_poly.pdbx_strand_id
1 'polypeptide(L)' 'MPREFTYRGYTLDELRQMSMDQFIKLLPSRMRRSLMRGLNHV' A
#
# COMPACT_ATOMS: atom_id res chain seq x y z
N MET A 1 13.71 -23.15 0.32
CA MET A 1 12.29 -22.78 0.53
C MET A 1 12.06 -21.41 -0.09
N PRO A 2 10.96 -21.18 -0.83
CA PRO A 2 10.68 -19.87 -1.41
C PRO A 2 10.47 -18.84 -0.30
N ARG A 3 11.04 -17.66 -0.47
CA ARG A 3 10.89 -16.55 0.47
C ARG A 3 9.50 -15.96 0.26
N GLU A 4 8.69 -15.93 1.33
CA GLU A 4 7.36 -15.35 1.25
C GLU A 4 7.44 -13.85 0.94
N PHE A 5 6.58 -13.39 0.04
CA PHE A 5 6.53 -11.98 -0.31
C PHE A 5 5.99 -11.18 0.87
N THR A 6 6.73 -10.14 1.24
CA THR A 6 6.30 -9.17 2.23
C THR A 6 6.54 -7.76 1.73
N TYR A 7 5.65 -6.85 2.09
CA TYR A 7 5.78 -5.42 1.83
C TYR A 7 5.81 -4.69 3.16
N ARG A 8 6.93 -4.00 3.45
CA ARG A 8 7.10 -3.24 4.70
C ARG A 8 6.81 -4.05 5.98
N GLY A 9 7.04 -5.38 5.94
CA GLY A 9 6.79 -6.29 7.05
C GLY A 9 5.40 -6.95 7.06
N TYR A 10 4.56 -6.71 6.05
CA TYR A 10 3.22 -7.30 5.93
C TYR A 10 3.15 -8.29 4.76
N THR A 11 2.42 -9.38 4.95
CA THR A 11 2.06 -10.35 3.91
C THR A 11 0.99 -9.81 2.96
N LEU A 12 0.78 -10.48 1.84
CA LEU A 12 -0.25 -10.07 0.87
C LEU A 12 -1.67 -10.09 1.47
N ASP A 13 -1.99 -11.08 2.30
CA ASP A 13 -3.29 -11.20 2.96
C ASP A 13 -3.53 -10.07 3.97
N GLU A 14 -2.52 -9.75 4.78
CA GLU A 14 -2.60 -8.62 5.72
C GLU A 14 -2.84 -7.29 4.98
N LEU A 15 -2.12 -7.05 3.88
CA LEU A 15 -2.30 -5.84 3.07
C LEU A 15 -3.71 -5.74 2.46
N ARG A 16 -4.34 -6.88 2.12
CA ARG A 16 -5.69 -6.92 1.55
C ARG A 16 -6.77 -6.69 2.61
N GLN A 17 -6.51 -7.10 3.85
CA GLN A 17 -7.43 -6.89 4.98
C GLN A 17 -7.31 -5.50 5.60
N MET A 18 -6.19 -4.80 5.39
CA MET A 18 -6.00 -3.42 5.83
C MET A 18 -7.00 -2.45 5.21
N SER A 19 -7.39 -1.42 5.97
CA SER A 19 -8.12 -0.30 5.39
C SER A 19 -7.23 0.52 4.47
N MET A 20 -7.84 1.19 3.48
CA MET A 20 -7.09 2.03 2.53
C MET A 20 -6.27 3.12 3.25
N ASP A 21 -6.80 3.73 4.31
CA ASP A 21 -6.08 4.76 5.10
C ASP A 21 -4.83 4.22 5.79
N GLN A 22 -4.88 2.97 6.27
CA GLN A 22 -3.71 2.32 6.87
C GLN A 22 -2.69 1.95 5.80
N PHE A 23 -3.14 1.40 4.68
CA PHE A 23 -2.28 1.04 3.56
C PHE A 23 -1.57 2.27 2.97
N ILE A 24 -2.27 3.39 2.80
CA ILE A 24 -1.71 4.65 2.30
C ILE A 24 -0.52 5.15 3.16
N LYS A 25 -0.51 4.87 4.47
CA LYS A 25 0.62 5.24 5.36
C LYS A 25 1.88 4.43 5.08
N LEU A 26 1.75 3.23 4.53
CA LEU A 26 2.88 2.37 4.15
C LEU A 26 3.52 2.78 2.82
N LEU A 27 2.78 3.51 1.99
CA LEU A 27 3.22 3.90 0.66
C LEU A 27 4.29 5.01 0.68
N PRO A 28 5.26 4.96 -0.24
CA PRO A 28 6.18 6.06 -0.52
C PRO A 28 5.46 7.40 -0.73
N SER A 29 6.11 8.49 -0.32
CA SER A 29 5.56 9.86 -0.34
C SER A 29 4.90 10.26 -1.67
N ARG A 30 5.47 9.87 -2.81
CA ARG A 30 4.89 10.16 -4.15
C ARG A 30 3.53 9.50 -4.34
N MET A 31 3.43 8.20 -4.09
CA MET A 31 2.17 7.44 -4.25
C MET A 31 1.11 7.94 -3.27
N ARG A 32 1.48 8.13 -2.00
CA ARG A 32 0.57 8.71 -1.00
C ARG A 32 0.03 10.07 -1.44
N ARG A 33 0.88 10.97 -1.95
CA ARG A 33 0.45 12.28 -2.47
C ARG A 33 -0.50 12.13 -3.66
N SER A 34 -0.23 11.22 -4.59
CA SER A 34 -1.15 10.98 -5.71
C SER A 34 -2.52 10.51 -5.22
N LEU A 35 -2.56 9.52 -4.33
CA LEU A 35 -3.80 8.98 -3.79
C LEU A 35 -4.58 10.03 -2.97
N MET A 36 -3.90 10.84 -2.17
CA MET A 36 -4.52 11.91 -1.39
C MET A 36 -5.04 13.07 -2.23
N ARG A 37 -4.48 13.30 -3.42
CA ARG A 37 -4.94 14.35 -4.34
C ARG A 37 -6.07 13.88 -5.26
N GLY A 38 -6.41 12.60 -5.21
CA GLY A 38 -7.36 11.96 -6.12
C GLY A 38 -6.65 11.22 -7.24
N LEU A 39 -7.26 10.12 -7.67
CA LEU A 39 -6.83 9.39 -8.87
C LEU A 39 -7.20 10.25 -10.08
N ASN A 40 -6.22 11.00 -10.60
CA ASN A 40 -6.39 11.72 -11.85
C ASN A 40 -6.51 10.68 -12.98
N HIS A 41 -7.74 10.47 -13.46
CA HIS A 41 -7.97 9.84 -14.77
C HIS A 41 -7.65 10.87 -15.84
N VAL A 42 -6.41 10.87 -16.32
CA VAL A 42 -6.03 11.60 -17.54
C VAL A 42 -5.32 10.64 -18.46
#